data_AF-A0A543Q6Q7-F1
#
_entry.id   AF-A0A543Q6Q7-F1
#
_cell.length_a   1.000
_cell.length_b   1.000
_cell.length_c   1.000
_cell.angle_alpha   90.00
_cell.angle_beta   90.00
_cell.angle_gamma   90.00
#
_symmetry.space_group_name_H-M   'P 1'
#
loop_
_entity.id
_entity.type
_entity.pdbx_description
1 polymer ?
#
loop_
_entity_poly.entity_id
_entity_poly.type
_entity_poly.pdbx_seq_one_letter_code
_entity_poly.pdbx_strand_id
1 'polypeptide(L)' 'MSFDLSGWKPSCEQAKYVSGSSRIIGVALSASIAGPPAHAILSEHSVSALSWLFIFLGVCAWKLFERVGYQILKKGGC' A
#
# COMPACT_ATOMS: atom_id res chain seq x y z
N MET A 1 -14.73 -4.47 -4.00
CA MET A 1 -14.17 -5.79 -4.34
C MET A 1 -13.56 -6.39 -3.08
N SER A 2 -14.08 -7.51 -2.59
CA SER A 2 -13.38 -8.30 -1.56
C SER A 2 -12.31 -9.13 -2.24
N PHE A 3 -11.05 -9.01 -1.81
CA PHE A 3 -10.01 -9.98 -2.19
C PHE A 3 -10.39 -11.32 -1.56
N ASP A 4 -11.13 -12.16 -2.30
CA ASP A 4 -11.48 -13.49 -1.83
C ASP A 4 -10.28 -14.42 -1.99
N LEU A 5 -9.58 -14.63 -0.89
CA LEU A 5 -8.45 -15.54 -0.80
C LEU A 5 -8.86 -16.93 -0.29
N SER A 6 -10.16 -17.20 -0.04
CA SER A 6 -10.65 -18.37 0.70
C SER A 6 -10.14 -19.72 0.19
N GLY A 7 -10.04 -19.90 -1.14
CA GLY A 7 -9.53 -21.13 -1.78
C GLY A 7 -8.00 -21.26 -1.86
N TRP A 8 -7.24 -20.19 -1.58
CA TRP A 8 -5.78 -20.20 -1.71
C TRP A 8 -5.09 -20.68 -0.43
N LYS A 9 -4.25 -21.73 -0.57
CA LYS A 9 -3.42 -22.35 0.48
C LYS A 9 -1.93 -22.27 0.08
N PRO A 10 -1.28 -21.10 0.18
CA PRO A 10 0.12 -20.96 -0.22
C PRO A 10 1.07 -21.68 0.73
N SER A 11 2.25 -22.06 0.23
CA SER A 11 3.39 -22.33 1.10
C SER A 11 3.88 -21.03 1.76
N CYS A 12 4.63 -21.13 2.86
CA CYS A 12 5.15 -19.94 3.53
C CYS A 12 6.06 -19.09 2.61
N GLU A 13 6.87 -19.72 1.76
CA GLU A 13 7.72 -19.00 0.80
C GLU A 13 6.89 -18.27 -0.28
N GLN A 14 5.83 -18.90 -0.79
CA GLN A 14 4.89 -18.24 -1.70
C GLN A 14 4.19 -17.06 -1.02
N ALA A 15 3.77 -17.23 0.24
CA ALA A 15 3.13 -16.16 1.01
C ALA A 15 4.07 -14.98 1.26
N LYS A 16 5.34 -15.23 1.61
CA LYS A 16 6.36 -14.18 1.76
C LYS A 16 6.56 -13.40 0.47
N TYR A 17 6.68 -14.11 -0.67
CA TYR A 17 6.88 -13.48 -1.97
C TYR A 17 5.70 -12.57 -2.33
N VAL A 18 4.47 -13.10 -2.26
CA VAL A 18 3.26 -12.34 -2.62
C VAL A 18 2.99 -11.20 -1.63
N SER A 19 3.25 -11.40 -0.33
CA SER A 19 3.18 -10.34 0.67
C SER A 19 4.17 -9.21 0.39
N GLY A 20 5.42 -9.56 0.05
CA GLY A 20 6.45 -8.61 -0.37
C GLY A 20 6.02 -7.80 -1.59
N SER A 21 5.52 -8.46 -2.63
CA SER A 21 4.99 -7.78 -3.83
C SER A 21 3.83 -6.84 -3.51
N SER A 22 2.87 -7.28 -2.69
CA SER A 22 1.73 -6.46 -2.25
C SER A 22 2.20 -5.19 -1.54
N ARG A 23 3.19 -5.31 -0.65
CA ARG A 23 3.76 -4.16 0.07
C ARG A 23 4.48 -3.20 -0.85
N ILE A 24 5.25 -3.70 -1.82
CA ILE A 24 5.94 -2.88 -2.83
C ILE A 24 4.91 -2.08 -3.65
N ILE A 25 3.82 -2.73 -4.09
CA ILE A 25 2.73 -2.06 -4.81
C ILE A 25 2.12 -0.94 -3.95
N GLY A 26 1.86 -1.21 -2.67
CA GLY A 26 1.34 -0.20 -1.74
C GLY A 26 2.25 1.01 -1.58
N VAL A 27 3.56 0.78 -1.43
CA VAL A 27 4.55 1.86 -1.33
C VAL A 27 4.64 2.64 -2.65
N ALA A 28 4.68 1.96 -3.79
CA ALA A 28 4.74 2.60 -5.10
C ALA A 28 3.49 3.46 -5.37
N LEU A 29 2.30 2.95 -5.02
CA LEU A 29 1.04 3.67 -5.16
C LEU A 29 0.96 4.87 -4.22
N SER A 30 1.43 4.72 -2.98
CA SER A 30 1.54 5.86 -2.05
C SER A 30 2.49 6.92 -2.58
N ALA A 31 3.65 6.52 -3.10
CA ALA A 31 4.64 7.44 -3.64
C ALA A 31 4.12 8.17 -4.89
N SER A 32 3.38 7.50 -5.77
CA SER A 32 2.84 8.13 -6.98
C SER A 32 1.72 9.14 -6.68
N ILE A 33 0.88 8.87 -5.68
CA ILE A 33 -0.25 9.74 -5.30
C ILE A 33 0.22 10.88 -4.36
N ALA A 34 1.01 10.56 -3.33
CA ALA A 34 1.43 11.52 -2.30
C ALA A 34 2.76 12.23 -2.64
N GLY A 35 3.57 11.69 -3.54
CA GLY A 35 4.89 12.23 -3.87
C GLY A 35 4.84 13.64 -4.47
N PRO A 36 4.10 13.88 -5.57
CA PRO A 36 3.99 15.22 -6.16
C PRO A 36 3.49 16.30 -5.19
N PRO A 37 2.40 16.10 -4.41
CA PRO A 37 1.98 17.10 -3.43
C PRO A 37 2.98 17.25 -2.26
N ALA A 38 3.61 16.17 -1.79
CA ALA A 38 4.63 16.27 -0.74
C ALA A 38 5.87 17.04 -1.22
N HIS A 39 6.29 16.85 -2.46
CA HIS A 39 7.38 17.62 -3.06
C HIS A 39 7.03 19.11 -3.16
N ALA A 40 5.81 19.44 -3.58
CA ALA A 40 5.35 20.83 -3.63
C ALA A 40 5.36 21.51 -2.24
N ILE A 41 5.01 20.79 -1.17
CA ILE A 41 5.10 21.29 0.22
C ILE A 41 6.55 21.60 0.59
N LEU A 42 7.47 20.67 0.31
CA LEU A 42 8.88 20.81 0.65
C LEU A 42 9.57 21.93 -0.13
N SER A 43 9.08 22.22 -1.34
CA SER A 43 9.55 23.33 -2.19
C SER A 43 8.85 24.66 -1.92
N GLU A 44 8.19 24.81 -0.76
CA GLU A 44 7.52 26.04 -0.30
C GLU A 44 6.41 26.57 -1.23
N HIS A 45 5.83 25.71 -2.07
CA HIS A 45 4.67 26.09 -2.87
C HIS A 45 3.39 26.05 -2.03
N SER A 46 2.48 26.98 -2.30
CA SER A 46 1.15 26.99 -1.67
C SER A 46 0.38 25.73 -2.07
N VAL A 47 0.17 24.83 -1.10
CA VAL A 47 -0.62 23.61 -1.30
C VAL A 47 -2.09 23.85 -0.97
N SER A 48 -2.95 23.31 -1.83
CA SER A 48 -4.40 23.32 -1.64
C SER A 48 -4.85 22.20 -0.70
N ALA A 49 -6.09 22.28 -0.19
CA ALA A 49 -6.72 21.19 0.57
C ALA A 49 -6.73 19.85 -0.21
N LEU A 50 -6.76 19.91 -1.55
CA LEU A 50 -6.69 18.74 -2.43
C LEU A 50 -5.34 18.01 -2.31
N SER A 51 -4.24 18.75 -2.13
CA SER A 51 -2.89 18.18 -1.96
C SER A 51 -2.79 17.36 -0.67
N TRP A 52 -3.38 17.86 0.42
CA TRP A 52 -3.46 17.12 1.69
C TRP A 52 -4.32 15.86 1.58
N LEU A 53 -5.44 15.93 0.84
CA LEU A 53 -6.28 14.78 0.56
C LEU A 53 -5.50 13.69 -0.20
N PHE A 54 -4.71 14.05 -1.21
CA PHE A 54 -3.88 13.07 -1.93
C PHE A 54 -2.81 12.43 -1.05
N ILE A 55 -2.16 13.20 -0.18
CA ILE A 55 -1.21 12.65 0.80
C ILE A 55 -1.90 11.63 1.71
N PHE A 56 -3.06 11.99 2.25
CA PHE A 56 -3.84 11.08 3.10
C PHE A 56 -4.24 9.80 2.35
N LEU A 57 -4.76 9.92 1.13
CA LEU A 57 -5.13 8.77 0.29
C LEU A 57 -3.93 7.86 -0.01
N GLY A 58 -2.75 8.44 -0.27
CA GLY A 58 -1.51 7.68 -0.45
C GLY A 58 -1.17 6.83 0.78
N VAL A 59 -1.22 7.43 1.98
CA VAL A 59 -0.98 6.72 3.25
C VAL A 59 -2.02 5.63 3.48
N CYS A 60 -3.30 5.90 3.22
CA CYS A 60 -4.38 4.91 3.32
C CYS A 60 -4.16 3.73 2.36
N ALA A 61 -3.75 4.00 1.13
CA ALA A 61 -3.45 2.97 0.15
C ALA A 61 -2.30 2.08 0.63
N TRP A 62 -1.20 2.67 1.11
CA TRP A 62 -0.10 1.89 1.67
C TRP A 62 -0.55 1.01 2.83
N LYS A 63 -1.30 1.56 3.79
CA LYS A 63 -1.83 0.81 4.95
C LYS A 63 -2.76 -0.34 4.53
N LEU A 64 -3.54 -0.16 3.47
CA LEU A 64 -4.40 -1.22 2.93
C LEU A 64 -3.56 -2.39 2.40
N PHE A 65 -2.56 -2.10 1.56
CA PHE A 65 -1.67 -3.11 0.99
C PHE A 65 -0.78 -3.78 2.04
N GLU A 66 -0.40 -3.06 3.08
CA GLU A 66 0.30 -3.59 4.25
C GLU A 66 -0.58 -4.63 4.97
N ARG A 67 -1.85 -4.30 5.22
CA ARG A 67 -2.83 -5.22 5.81
C ARG A 67 -3.08 -6.45 4.94
N VAL A 68 -3.19 -6.29 3.62
CA VAL A 68 -3.30 -7.41 2.67
C VAL A 68 -2.07 -8.31 2.76
N GLY A 69 -0.87 -7.73 2.78
CA GLY A 69 0.38 -8.48 2.98
C GLY A 69 0.39 -9.32 4.27
N TYR A 70 -0.10 -8.78 5.38
CA TYR A 70 -0.22 -9.53 6.64
C TYR A 70 -1.23 -10.67 6.56
N GLN A 71 -2.37 -10.47 5.88
CA GLN A 71 -3.36 -11.54 5.67
C GLN A 71 -2.81 -12.67 4.80
N ILE A 72 -2.00 -12.34 3.80
CA ILE A 72 -1.30 -13.31 2.96
C ILE A 72 -0.32 -14.16 3.78
N LEU A 73 0.50 -13.53 4.62
CA LEU A 73 1.44 -14.25 5.50
C LEU A 73 0.71 -15.24 6.40
N LYS A 74 -0.34 -14.76 7.09
CA LYS A 74 -1.16 -15.59 7.98
C LYS A 74 -1.75 -16.81 7.27
N LYS A 75 -2.11 -16.70 5.98
CA LYS A 75 -2.59 -17.83 5.18
C LYS A 75 -1.51 -18.85 4.84
N GLY A 76 -0.25 -18.43 4.71
CA GLY A 76 0.89 -19.30 4.44
C GLY A 76 1.48 -19.98 5.68
N GLY A 77 0.94 -19.71 6.88
CA GLY A 77 1.51 -20.21 8.14
C GLY A 77 2.80 -19.49 8.55
N CYS A 78 3.00 -18.28 8.04
CA CYS A 78 3.93 -17.29 8.55
C CYS A 78 3.15 -16.12 9.20
#